data_AF-A0A1G1A069-F1
#
_entry.id   AF-A0A1G1A069-F1
#
_cell.length_a   1.000
_cell.length_b   1.000
_cell.length_c   1.000
_cell.angle_alpha   90.00
_cell.angle_beta   90.00
_cell.angle_gamma   90.00
#
_symmetry.space_group_name_H-M   'P 1'
#
loop_
_entity.id
_entity.type
_entity.pdbx_description
1 polymer ?
#
loop_
_entity_poly.entity_id
_entity_poly.type
_entity_poly.pdbx_seq_one_letter_code
_entity_poly.pdbx_strand_id
1 'polypeptide(L)'
;MKTVLLGLGILAFGFLAPTVHAAPTAYYVTTTGSDSGVDGKSWGNAFLTISNAVAYAVDGDTVLVSNGTYNVAVVLSITKGITLQGFSGPSNTTIRGASVKYLSVNHSDAVVDGFLLTGGTSARHVDVISGSLRNCIFTGNSAAYIGAPIGVSGGMVSDCIFTNNFTSPFGDSRAKGGAVIMSAGVISNCLFTGNSAYSGGAVYMTGGKIVNCVMTNNNAYNGSGVVAGGVLMTGGQLL
;
A
#
# COMPACT_ATOMS: atom_id res chain seq x y z
N MET A 1 -4.45 9.92 79.81
CA MET A 1 -4.37 8.71 78.97
C MET A 1 -4.86 9.09 77.58
N LYS A 2 -3.99 9.10 76.57
CA LYS A 2 -4.32 9.53 75.20
C LYS A 2 -4.86 8.34 74.41
N THR A 3 -6.09 8.45 73.93
CA THR A 3 -6.74 7.46 73.06
C THR A 3 -6.15 7.55 71.65
N VAL A 4 -5.55 6.46 71.15
CA VAL A 4 -5.07 6.35 69.77
C VAL A 4 -6.15 5.61 68.97
N LEU A 5 -6.71 6.28 67.96
CA LEU A 5 -7.66 5.70 67.00
C LEU A 5 -6.85 5.09 65.85
N LEU A 6 -6.86 3.77 65.70
CA LEU A 6 -6.29 3.07 64.53
C LEU A 6 -7.33 3.09 63.40
N GLY A 7 -7.08 3.90 62.37
CA GLY A 7 -7.84 3.89 61.13
C GLY A 7 -7.43 2.68 60.26
N LEU A 8 -8.37 1.76 60.03
CA LEU A 8 -8.23 0.68 59.06
C LEU A 8 -8.37 1.26 57.65
N GLY A 9 -7.25 1.49 56.96
CA GLY A 9 -7.22 1.84 55.55
C GLY A 9 -7.56 0.61 54.69
N ILE A 10 -8.74 0.61 54.07
CA ILE A 10 -9.10 -0.38 53.05
C ILE A 10 -8.35 -0.01 51.76
N LEU A 11 -7.34 -0.81 51.42
CA LEU A 11 -6.68 -0.77 50.11
C LEU A 11 -7.66 -1.32 49.06
N ALA A 12 -8.31 -0.42 48.33
CA ALA A 12 -9.07 -0.78 47.14
C ALA A 12 -8.08 -1.17 46.02
N PHE A 13 -7.87 -2.47 45.83
CA PHE A 13 -7.23 -2.99 44.62
C PHE A 13 -8.21 -2.75 43.45
N GLY A 14 -7.94 -1.70 42.66
CA GLY A 14 -8.64 -1.48 41.40
C GLY A 14 -8.40 -2.65 40.47
N PHE A 15 -9.40 -3.52 40.31
CA PHE A 15 -9.46 -4.47 39.21
C PHE A 15 -9.57 -3.64 37.92
N LEU A 16 -8.47 -3.51 37.18
CA LEU A 16 -8.55 -3.15 35.77
C LEU A 16 -9.30 -4.28 35.08
N ALA A 17 -10.57 -4.04 34.74
CA ALA A 17 -11.29 -4.90 33.84
C ALA A 17 -10.45 -5.03 32.56
N PRO A 18 -10.21 -6.25 32.03
CA PRO A 18 -9.55 -6.39 30.76
C PRO A 18 -10.35 -5.59 29.74
N THR A 19 -9.67 -4.74 28.97
CA THR A 19 -10.28 -4.07 27.84
C THR A 19 -10.80 -5.14 26.91
N VAL A 20 -12.13 -5.33 26.87
CA VAL A 20 -12.78 -6.18 25.88
C VAL A 20 -12.61 -5.47 24.55
N HIS A 21 -11.55 -5.80 23.82
CA HIS A 21 -11.45 -5.43 22.43
C HIS A 21 -12.56 -6.17 21.70
N ALA A 22 -13.45 -5.44 21.02
CA ALA A 22 -14.45 -6.06 20.16
C ALA A 22 -13.72 -6.97 19.15
N ALA A 23 -14.32 -8.13 18.85
CA ALA A 23 -13.73 -9.03 17.86
C ALA A 23 -13.59 -8.29 16.51
N PRO A 24 -12.49 -8.52 15.77
CA PRO A 24 -12.29 -7.95 14.44
C PRO A 24 -13.53 -8.11 13.56
N THR A 25 -13.99 -7.01 12.97
CA THR A 25 -15.14 -6.96 12.07
C THR A 25 -14.67 -7.02 10.62
N ALA A 26 -15.46 -7.68 9.77
CA ALA A 26 -15.29 -7.63 8.32
C ALA A 26 -16.28 -6.63 7.70
N TYR A 27 -15.76 -5.69 6.92
CA TYR A 27 -16.50 -4.79 6.06
C TYR A 27 -16.39 -5.21 4.61
N TYR A 28 -17.50 -5.24 3.89
CA TYR A 28 -17.60 -5.78 2.54
C TYR A 28 -17.80 -4.64 1.54
N VAL A 29 -17.15 -4.73 0.40
CA VAL A 29 -17.24 -3.75 -0.69
C VAL A 29 -17.58 -4.46 -2.00
N THR A 30 -18.56 -3.94 -2.74
CA THR A 30 -18.93 -4.46 -4.07
C THR A 30 -19.17 -3.32 -5.06
N THR A 31 -19.01 -3.58 -6.35
CA THR A 31 -19.27 -2.58 -7.42
C THR A 31 -20.73 -2.18 -7.55
N THR A 32 -21.65 -2.89 -6.88
CA THR A 32 -23.10 -2.65 -6.90
C THR A 32 -23.65 -2.39 -5.49
N GLY A 33 -22.79 -2.11 -4.51
CA GLY A 33 -23.18 -1.83 -3.13
C GLY A 33 -23.83 -0.45 -2.97
N SER A 34 -23.98 -0.02 -1.72
CA SER A 34 -24.46 1.33 -1.38
C SER A 34 -23.56 1.96 -0.33
N ASP A 35 -23.27 3.25 -0.43
CA ASP A 35 -22.59 3.98 0.66
C ASP A 35 -23.56 4.63 1.66
N SER A 36 -24.87 4.48 1.41
CA SER A 36 -25.94 5.04 2.24
C SER A 36 -26.87 3.94 2.73
N GLY A 37 -27.24 4.00 4.02
CA GLY A 37 -28.24 3.11 4.62
C GLY A 37 -27.81 1.65 4.80
N VAL A 38 -26.52 1.34 4.69
CA VAL A 38 -25.97 0.00 4.92
C VAL A 38 -24.87 0.02 5.98
N ASP A 39 -24.68 -1.11 6.66
CA ASP A 39 -23.65 -1.27 7.69
C ASP A 39 -22.32 -1.83 7.15
N GLY A 40 -22.30 -2.32 5.92
CA GLY A 40 -21.11 -2.90 5.31
C GLY A 40 -20.74 -4.28 5.85
N LYS A 41 -21.54 -4.93 6.71
CA LYS A 41 -21.09 -6.13 7.46
C LYS A 41 -21.41 -7.47 6.79
N SER A 42 -21.95 -7.45 5.58
CA SER A 42 -22.17 -8.64 4.75
C SER A 42 -22.15 -8.28 3.28
N TRP A 43 -22.03 -9.28 2.39
CA TRP A 43 -22.14 -9.06 0.94
C TRP A 43 -23.47 -8.43 0.52
N GLY A 44 -24.58 -8.75 1.20
CA GLY A 44 -25.90 -8.18 0.91
C GLY A 44 -26.06 -6.72 1.33
N ASN A 45 -25.24 -6.25 2.28
CA ASN A 45 -25.21 -4.88 2.78
C ASN A 45 -23.86 -4.21 2.51
N ALA A 46 -23.16 -4.60 1.45
CA ALA A 46 -21.81 -4.13 1.17
C ALA A 46 -21.79 -2.63 0.80
N PHE A 47 -20.70 -1.97 1.17
CA PHE A 47 -20.40 -0.62 0.72
C PHE A 47 -20.14 -0.58 -0.79
N LEU A 48 -20.42 0.57 -1.40
CA LEU A 48 -20.10 0.81 -2.82
C LEU A 48 -18.62 1.15 -3.00
N THR A 49 -18.06 1.95 -2.10
CA THR A 49 -16.69 2.43 -2.20
C THR A 49 -15.76 1.85 -1.14
N ILE A 50 -14.51 1.59 -1.54
CA ILE A 50 -13.45 1.17 -0.62
C ILE A 50 -13.20 2.26 0.43
N SER A 51 -13.25 3.53 0.04
CA SER A 51 -13.06 4.67 0.95
C SER A 51 -14.07 4.69 2.09
N ASN A 52 -15.34 4.36 1.81
CA ASN A 52 -16.37 4.34 2.85
C ASN A 52 -16.10 3.19 3.84
N ALA A 53 -15.83 1.98 3.34
CA ALA A 53 -15.46 0.85 4.21
C ALA A 53 -14.23 1.14 5.08
N VAL A 54 -13.18 1.74 4.49
CA VAL A 54 -11.99 2.17 5.22
C VAL A 54 -12.32 3.21 6.29
N ALA A 55 -13.29 4.11 6.07
CA ALA A 55 -13.70 5.09 7.06
C ALA A 55 -14.33 4.43 8.30
N TYR A 56 -15.15 3.40 8.11
CA TYR A 56 -15.82 2.66 9.19
C TYR A 56 -14.91 1.70 9.95
N ALA A 57 -13.96 1.04 9.27
CA ALA A 57 -13.07 0.05 9.88
C ALA A 57 -12.21 0.67 11.00
N VAL A 58 -11.95 -0.07 12.08
CA VAL A 58 -11.00 0.30 13.14
C VAL A 58 -9.85 -0.70 13.21
N ASP A 59 -8.85 -0.45 14.06
CA ASP A 59 -7.70 -1.35 14.18
C ASP A 59 -8.13 -2.81 14.41
N GLY A 60 -7.51 -3.73 13.67
CA GLY A 60 -7.83 -5.15 13.64
C GLY A 60 -8.86 -5.56 12.58
N ASP A 61 -9.67 -4.64 12.07
CA ASP A 61 -10.72 -4.96 11.10
C ASP A 61 -10.19 -5.35 9.71
N THR A 62 -11.04 -6.03 8.94
CA THR A 62 -10.78 -6.36 7.53
C THR A 62 -11.77 -5.65 6.62
N VAL A 63 -11.29 -5.02 5.56
CA VAL A 63 -12.07 -4.52 4.43
C VAL A 63 -11.89 -5.49 3.26
N LEU A 64 -12.93 -6.29 2.98
CA LEU A 64 -12.96 -7.32 1.95
C LEU A 64 -13.64 -6.81 0.68
N VAL A 65 -12.88 -6.74 -0.41
CA VAL A 65 -13.30 -6.10 -1.65
C VAL A 65 -13.60 -7.16 -2.71
N SER A 66 -14.85 -7.24 -3.19
CA SER A 66 -15.26 -8.22 -4.19
C SER A 66 -14.60 -7.98 -5.55
N ASN A 67 -14.78 -8.93 -6.45
CA ASN A 67 -14.27 -8.85 -7.82
C ASN A 67 -14.88 -7.63 -8.55
N GLY A 68 -14.06 -6.97 -9.36
CA GLY A 68 -14.47 -5.81 -10.13
C GLY A 68 -13.39 -4.74 -10.18
N THR A 69 -13.74 -3.60 -10.78
CA THR A 69 -12.90 -2.42 -10.77
C THR A 69 -13.51 -1.32 -9.91
N TYR A 70 -12.72 -0.83 -8.98
CA TYR A 70 -13.04 0.30 -8.11
C TYR A 70 -12.19 1.49 -8.54
N ASN A 71 -12.86 2.51 -9.11
CA ASN A 71 -12.21 3.75 -9.48
C ASN A 71 -11.99 4.60 -8.23
N VAL A 72 -10.74 4.98 -7.98
CA VAL A 72 -10.37 5.76 -6.81
C VAL A 72 -10.21 7.22 -7.20
N ALA A 73 -11.18 8.05 -6.80
CA ALA A 73 -11.16 9.49 -7.04
C ALA A 73 -10.43 10.28 -5.93
N VAL A 74 -10.28 9.69 -4.74
CA VAL A 74 -9.60 10.28 -3.58
C VAL A 74 -8.69 9.23 -2.96
N VAL A 75 -7.50 9.62 -2.51
CA VAL A 75 -6.52 8.72 -1.91
C VAL A 75 -7.13 7.84 -0.81
N LEU A 76 -6.91 6.53 -0.92
CA LEU A 76 -7.20 5.57 0.15
C LEU A 76 -6.08 5.65 1.18
N SER A 77 -6.33 6.40 2.26
CA SER A 77 -5.40 6.56 3.37
C SER A 77 -5.58 5.44 4.40
N ILE A 78 -4.69 4.45 4.38
CA ILE A 78 -4.68 3.34 5.32
C ILE A 78 -3.79 3.72 6.51
N THR A 79 -4.39 4.44 7.46
CA THR A 79 -3.72 4.95 8.68
C THR A 79 -4.11 4.19 9.94
N LYS A 80 -4.89 3.12 9.80
CA LYS A 80 -5.35 2.22 10.86
C LYS A 80 -4.74 0.84 10.61
N GLY A 81 -4.60 0.04 11.67
CA GLY A 81 -4.11 -1.34 11.62
C GLY A 81 -5.14 -2.30 11.03
N ILE A 82 -5.62 -2.02 9.81
CA ILE A 82 -6.62 -2.81 9.10
C ILE A 82 -6.00 -3.67 8.01
N THR A 83 -6.70 -4.73 7.63
CA THR A 83 -6.41 -5.49 6.41
C THR A 83 -7.35 -5.05 5.30
N LEU A 84 -6.85 -4.42 4.25
CA LEU A 84 -7.56 -4.20 2.99
C LEU A 84 -7.23 -5.35 2.03
N GLN A 85 -8.23 -6.15 1.65
CA GLN A 85 -8.02 -7.40 0.91
C GLN A 85 -8.90 -7.51 -0.33
N GLY A 86 -8.28 -7.81 -1.48
CA GLY A 86 -8.98 -8.21 -2.68
C GLY A 86 -9.45 -9.67 -2.58
N PHE A 87 -10.77 -9.88 -2.59
CA PHE A 87 -11.38 -11.18 -2.25
C PHE A 87 -10.87 -12.35 -3.09
N SER A 88 -10.70 -12.16 -4.41
CA SER A 88 -10.20 -13.20 -5.32
C SER A 88 -8.83 -12.83 -5.92
N GLY A 89 -8.04 -12.05 -5.18
CA GLY A 89 -6.68 -11.67 -5.56
C GLY A 89 -6.58 -10.71 -6.76
N PRO A 90 -5.34 -10.41 -7.19
CA PRO A 90 -5.08 -9.30 -8.09
C PRO A 90 -5.66 -9.51 -9.49
N SER A 91 -5.84 -10.75 -9.95
CA SER A 91 -6.46 -11.01 -11.26
C SER A 91 -7.94 -10.62 -11.34
N ASN A 92 -8.61 -10.40 -10.19
CA ASN A 92 -10.06 -10.20 -10.14
C ASN A 92 -10.47 -8.89 -9.44
N THR A 93 -9.63 -8.34 -8.55
CA THR A 93 -9.96 -7.12 -7.80
C THR A 93 -9.00 -6.00 -8.18
N THR A 94 -9.54 -4.99 -8.86
CA THR A 94 -8.76 -3.86 -9.41
C THR A 94 -9.03 -2.57 -8.65
N ILE A 95 -7.98 -1.94 -8.17
CA ILE A 95 -7.95 -0.53 -7.78
C ILE A 95 -7.44 0.26 -8.98
N ARG A 96 -8.33 1.04 -9.62
CA ARG A 96 -7.98 1.88 -10.77
C ARG A 96 -7.79 3.32 -10.33
N GLY A 97 -6.55 3.78 -10.49
CA GLY A 97 -6.16 5.17 -10.31
C GLY A 97 -6.63 6.07 -11.43
N ALA A 98 -6.40 7.37 -11.22
CA ALA A 98 -6.58 8.43 -12.20
C ALA A 98 -5.36 9.38 -12.12
N SER A 99 -5.59 10.68 -12.32
CA SER A 99 -4.58 11.74 -12.15
C SER A 99 -4.25 12.06 -10.68
N VAL A 100 -4.66 11.21 -9.73
CA VAL A 100 -4.46 11.38 -8.28
C VAL A 100 -3.65 10.23 -7.70
N LYS A 101 -3.02 10.48 -6.54
CA LYS A 101 -2.55 9.40 -5.66
C LYS A 101 -3.77 8.63 -5.18
N TYR A 102 -3.75 7.29 -5.27
CA TYR A 102 -4.91 6.48 -4.93
C TYR A 102 -4.70 5.55 -3.73
N LEU A 103 -3.47 5.33 -3.27
CA LEU A 103 -3.22 4.52 -2.07
C LEU A 103 -2.06 5.08 -1.24
N SER A 104 -2.24 5.12 0.07
CA SER A 104 -1.18 5.44 1.03
C SER A 104 -1.27 4.49 2.22
N VAL A 105 -0.25 3.66 2.41
CA VAL A 105 -0.14 2.72 3.54
C VAL A 105 0.78 3.33 4.60
N ASN A 106 0.21 3.69 5.75
CA ASN A 106 0.90 4.44 6.79
C ASN A 106 0.47 4.01 8.21
N HIS A 107 0.49 2.71 8.45
CA HIS A 107 0.35 2.13 9.77
C HIS A 107 1.15 0.82 9.82
N SER A 108 1.85 0.52 10.92
CA SER A 108 2.73 -0.66 11.01
C SER A 108 1.99 -1.98 10.84
N ASP A 109 0.75 -2.04 11.32
CA ASP A 109 -0.10 -3.23 11.24
C ASP A 109 -1.07 -3.20 10.05
N ALA A 110 -1.00 -2.17 9.19
CA ALA A 110 -1.81 -2.13 7.98
C ALA A 110 -1.32 -3.17 6.98
N VAL A 111 -2.27 -3.89 6.39
CA VAL A 111 -2.02 -4.84 5.30
C VAL A 111 -2.87 -4.47 4.11
N VAL A 112 -2.25 -4.35 2.93
CA VAL A 112 -2.94 -4.29 1.64
C VAL A 112 -2.55 -5.52 0.84
N ASP A 113 -3.54 -6.32 0.46
CA ASP A 113 -3.34 -7.67 -0.07
C ASP A 113 -4.23 -7.94 -1.29
N GLY A 114 -3.64 -8.42 -2.39
CA GLY A 114 -4.42 -9.08 -3.44
C GLY A 114 -5.08 -8.15 -4.45
N PHE A 115 -4.42 -7.05 -4.85
CA PHE A 115 -4.99 -6.08 -5.80
C PHE A 115 -4.20 -5.95 -7.10
N LEU A 116 -4.91 -5.75 -8.21
CA LEU A 116 -4.36 -5.10 -9.40
C LEU A 116 -4.45 -3.59 -9.22
N LEU A 117 -3.31 -2.90 -9.30
CA LEU A 117 -3.20 -1.44 -9.20
C LEU A 117 -2.74 -0.88 -10.55
N THR A 118 -3.61 -0.11 -11.20
CA THR A 118 -3.41 0.34 -12.58
C THR A 118 -4.05 1.70 -12.87
N GLY A 119 -3.72 2.31 -14.02
CA GLY A 119 -4.36 3.52 -14.52
C GLY A 119 -3.90 4.83 -13.86
N GLY A 120 -2.89 4.77 -12.99
CA GLY A 120 -2.31 5.97 -12.39
C GLY A 120 -1.54 6.82 -13.41
N THR A 121 -1.78 8.14 -13.39
CA THR A 121 -1.05 9.13 -14.21
C THR A 121 -0.52 10.33 -13.39
N SER A 122 -0.59 10.27 -12.06
CA SER A 122 -0.09 11.32 -11.17
C SER A 122 1.43 11.23 -11.00
N ALA A 123 2.05 12.18 -10.29
CA ALA A 123 3.48 12.07 -9.98
C ALA A 123 3.82 10.88 -9.06
N ARG A 124 2.83 10.38 -8.31
CA ARG A 124 2.98 9.24 -7.39
C ARG A 124 1.62 8.64 -7.04
N HIS A 125 1.48 7.34 -7.27
CA HIS A 125 0.20 6.66 -7.16
C HIS A 125 -0.01 5.97 -5.82
N VAL A 126 1.04 5.32 -5.36
CA VAL A 126 1.05 4.50 -4.16
C VAL A 126 2.23 4.91 -3.30
N ASP A 127 1.98 5.16 -2.02
CA ASP A 127 3.03 5.31 -1.02
C ASP A 127 2.96 4.17 0.01
N VAL A 128 4.10 3.55 0.26
CA VAL A 128 4.32 2.60 1.35
C VAL A 128 5.28 3.25 2.33
N ILE A 129 4.70 3.80 3.40
CA ILE A 129 5.42 4.52 4.46
C ILE A 129 5.65 3.57 5.64
N SER A 130 4.67 2.72 5.93
CA SER A 130 4.73 1.65 6.93
C SER A 130 3.79 0.51 6.50
N GLY A 131 3.75 -0.57 7.27
CA GLY A 131 2.86 -1.70 7.01
C GLY A 131 3.33 -2.61 5.88
N SER A 132 2.41 -3.44 5.38
CA SER A 132 2.67 -4.44 4.35
C SER A 132 1.79 -4.23 3.13
N LEU A 133 2.40 -4.19 1.95
CA LEU A 133 1.73 -4.23 0.66
C LEU A 133 2.18 -5.50 -0.06
N ARG A 134 1.28 -6.47 -0.24
CA ARG A 134 1.64 -7.81 -0.71
C ARG A 134 0.71 -8.40 -1.73
N ASN A 135 1.19 -9.39 -2.48
CA ASN A 135 0.39 -10.16 -3.45
C ASN A 135 -0.37 -9.25 -4.43
N CYS A 136 0.28 -8.18 -4.86
CA CYS A 136 -0.29 -7.15 -5.72
C CYS A 136 0.37 -7.15 -7.10
N ILE A 137 -0.38 -6.70 -8.10
CA ILE A 137 0.15 -6.46 -9.45
C ILE A 137 0.05 -4.97 -9.75
N PHE A 138 1.17 -4.33 -10.08
CA PHE A 138 1.22 -2.96 -10.54
C PHE A 138 1.47 -2.96 -12.04
N THR A 139 0.51 -2.48 -12.83
CA THR A 139 0.65 -2.48 -14.29
C THR A 139 0.17 -1.20 -14.96
N GLY A 140 0.88 -0.78 -16.00
CA GLY A 140 0.47 0.31 -16.87
C GLY A 140 0.34 1.64 -16.15
N ASN A 141 1.12 1.86 -15.08
CA ASN A 141 1.12 3.13 -14.36
C ASN A 141 2.23 4.05 -14.89
N SER A 142 1.93 5.34 -15.00
CA SER A 142 2.82 6.37 -15.53
C SER A 142 3.03 7.49 -14.52
N ALA A 143 4.24 7.63 -13.97
CA ALA A 143 4.56 8.75 -13.08
C ALA A 143 5.10 9.96 -13.85
N ALA A 144 4.70 11.17 -13.49
CA ALA A 144 5.20 12.39 -14.12
C ALA A 144 6.51 12.92 -13.47
N TYR A 145 7.46 13.34 -14.31
CA TYR A 145 8.69 14.12 -14.04
C TYR A 145 9.72 13.52 -13.07
N ILE A 146 9.44 13.50 -11.76
CA ILE A 146 10.43 13.22 -10.69
C ILE A 146 9.99 12.06 -9.80
N GLY A 147 8.93 11.37 -10.21
CA GLY A 147 8.34 10.27 -9.47
C GLY A 147 8.59 8.90 -10.09
N ALA A 148 8.34 7.91 -9.25
CA ALA A 148 8.01 6.57 -9.70
C ALA A 148 6.53 6.33 -9.36
N PRO A 149 5.84 5.43 -10.09
CA PRO A 149 4.47 5.08 -9.76
C PRO A 149 4.27 4.66 -8.29
N ILE A 150 5.25 3.96 -7.69
CA ILE A 150 5.25 3.59 -6.27
C ILE A 150 6.42 4.24 -5.53
N GLY A 151 6.12 4.84 -4.38
CA GLY A 151 7.09 5.30 -3.40
C GLY A 151 7.20 4.35 -2.21
N VAL A 152 8.42 3.95 -1.85
CA VAL A 152 8.69 3.14 -0.66
C VAL A 152 9.65 3.88 0.27
N SER A 153 9.11 4.43 1.36
CA SER A 153 9.88 5.14 2.40
C SER A 153 9.92 4.39 3.73
N GLY A 154 9.33 3.19 3.78
CA GLY A 154 9.34 2.26 4.90
C GLY A 154 8.49 1.02 4.58
N GLY A 155 8.12 0.26 5.60
CA GLY A 155 7.27 -0.92 5.44
C GLY A 155 7.89 -2.05 4.60
N MET A 156 7.02 -2.97 4.18
CA MET A 156 7.36 -4.14 3.39
C MET A 156 6.50 -4.22 2.13
N VAL A 157 7.13 -4.41 0.98
CA VAL A 157 6.49 -4.72 -0.29
C VAL A 157 6.90 -6.11 -0.71
N SER A 158 5.96 -7.05 -0.80
CA SER A 158 6.31 -8.47 -0.99
C SER A 158 5.41 -9.22 -1.95
N ASP A 159 5.97 -10.22 -2.62
CA ASP A 159 5.20 -11.12 -3.51
C ASP A 159 4.40 -10.34 -4.57
N CYS A 160 4.99 -9.25 -5.08
CA CYS A 160 4.35 -8.34 -6.02
C CYS A 160 4.97 -8.46 -7.42
N ILE A 161 4.17 -8.10 -8.43
CA ILE A 161 4.61 -7.98 -9.81
C ILE A 161 4.50 -6.53 -10.26
N PHE A 162 5.61 -5.94 -10.67
CA PHE A 162 5.67 -4.63 -11.29
C PHE A 162 5.93 -4.81 -12.78
N THR A 163 4.91 -4.58 -13.60
CA THR A 163 5.00 -4.79 -15.05
C THR A 163 4.58 -3.58 -15.86
N ASN A 164 5.35 -3.20 -16.89
CA ASN A 164 4.98 -2.13 -17.81
C ASN A 164 4.63 -0.80 -17.11
N ASN A 165 5.31 -0.49 -16.01
CA ASN A 165 5.21 0.82 -15.36
C ASN A 165 6.32 1.72 -15.89
N PHE A 166 6.06 3.02 -15.94
CA PHE A 166 7.06 3.95 -16.41
C PHE A 166 7.01 5.32 -15.75
N THR A 167 8.11 6.06 -15.88
CA THR A 167 8.15 7.49 -15.59
C THR A 167 8.24 8.27 -16.89
N SER A 168 7.35 9.24 -17.06
CA SER A 168 7.24 10.11 -18.23
C SER A 168 7.62 11.55 -17.88
N PRO A 169 8.29 12.29 -18.79
CA PRO A 169 8.75 11.84 -20.11
C PRO A 169 10.07 11.03 -20.03
N PHE A 170 10.21 10.02 -20.90
CA PHE A 170 11.34 9.07 -20.90
C PHE A 170 12.72 9.71 -21.05
N GLY A 171 12.81 10.86 -21.74
CA GLY A 171 14.06 11.55 -22.03
C GLY A 171 14.51 12.55 -20.95
N ASP A 172 13.73 12.76 -19.89
CA ASP A 172 14.08 13.70 -18.83
C ASP A 172 14.98 13.04 -17.80
N SER A 173 16.18 13.58 -17.60
CA SER A 173 17.16 13.09 -16.62
C SER A 173 16.64 13.00 -15.17
N ARG A 174 15.54 13.68 -14.86
CA ARG A 174 14.87 13.66 -13.56
C ARG A 174 13.94 12.46 -13.38
N ALA A 175 13.59 11.75 -14.45
CA ALA A 175 12.71 10.59 -14.41
C ALA A 175 13.43 9.40 -13.73
N LYS A 176 12.93 8.97 -12.57
CA LYS A 176 13.58 7.98 -11.70
C LYS A 176 12.63 6.85 -11.37
N GLY A 177 13.10 5.61 -11.50
CA GLY A 177 12.39 4.42 -11.08
C GLY A 177 11.13 4.18 -11.90
N GLY A 178 11.21 3.38 -12.97
CA GLY A 178 10.04 3.18 -13.84
C GLY A 178 8.85 2.54 -13.12
N ALA A 179 9.11 1.79 -12.05
CA ALA A 179 8.09 1.27 -11.14
C ALA A 179 8.20 1.89 -9.74
N VAL A 180 9.40 1.85 -9.15
CA VAL A 180 9.59 2.16 -7.73
C VAL A 180 10.71 3.17 -7.52
N ILE A 181 10.47 4.10 -6.61
CA ILE A 181 11.51 4.88 -5.93
C ILE A 181 11.51 4.52 -4.45
N MET A 182 12.67 4.12 -3.93
CA MET A 182 12.78 3.69 -2.53
C MET A 182 13.91 4.39 -1.78
N SER A 183 13.63 4.79 -0.53
CA SER A 183 14.61 5.39 0.38
C SER A 183 14.81 4.59 1.67
N ALA A 184 13.90 3.68 2.00
CA ALA A 184 13.97 2.75 3.13
C ALA A 184 13.00 1.57 2.88
N GLY A 185 12.75 0.75 3.90
CA GLY A 185 11.87 -0.41 3.82
C GLY A 185 12.51 -1.63 3.13
N VAL A 186 11.68 -2.63 2.88
CA VAL A 186 12.10 -3.90 2.23
C VAL A 186 11.18 -4.21 1.07
N ILE A 187 11.76 -4.48 -0.10
CA ILE A 187 11.07 -5.07 -1.25
C ILE A 187 11.57 -6.50 -1.39
N SER A 188 10.69 -7.50 -1.32
CA SER A 188 11.13 -8.90 -1.35
C SER A 188 10.26 -9.81 -2.20
N ASN A 189 10.86 -10.82 -2.83
CA ASN A 189 10.16 -11.84 -3.63
C ASN A 189 9.29 -11.22 -4.74
N CYS A 190 9.75 -10.11 -5.31
CA CYS A 190 9.01 -9.38 -6.34
C CYS A 190 9.60 -9.62 -7.73
N LEU A 191 8.75 -9.53 -8.74
CA LEU A 191 9.14 -9.51 -10.15
C LEU A 191 9.00 -8.09 -10.69
N PHE A 192 10.07 -7.57 -11.29
CA PHE A 192 10.07 -6.32 -12.05
C PHE A 192 10.35 -6.62 -13.52
N THR A 193 9.38 -6.38 -14.41
CA THR A 193 9.51 -6.63 -15.84
C THR A 193 8.93 -5.54 -16.73
N GLY A 194 9.58 -5.19 -17.83
CA GLY A 194 9.05 -4.22 -18.80
C GLY A 194 8.91 -2.79 -18.25
N ASN A 195 9.55 -2.47 -17.11
CA ASN A 195 9.46 -1.13 -16.53
C ASN A 195 10.49 -0.21 -17.16
N SER A 196 10.17 1.08 -17.25
CA SER A 196 11.01 2.04 -17.98
C SER A 196 11.12 3.42 -17.31
N ALA A 197 12.32 3.96 -17.17
CA ALA A 197 12.58 5.33 -16.72
C ALA A 197 13.92 5.82 -17.26
N TYR A 198 14.26 7.10 -17.07
CA TYR A 198 15.60 7.57 -17.40
C TYR A 198 16.64 6.91 -16.48
N SER A 199 16.46 7.04 -15.17
CA SER A 199 17.33 6.48 -14.14
C SER A 199 16.69 5.31 -13.42
N GLY A 200 17.29 4.12 -13.48
CA GLY A 200 16.78 2.90 -12.83
C GLY A 200 15.48 2.43 -13.48
N GLY A 201 15.60 1.69 -14.58
CA GLY A 201 14.45 1.35 -15.45
C GLY A 201 13.29 0.71 -14.70
N ALA A 202 13.54 -0.09 -13.65
CA ALA A 202 12.52 -0.48 -12.69
C ALA A 202 12.59 0.30 -11.38
N VAL A 203 13.76 0.31 -10.74
CA VAL A 203 13.90 0.84 -9.37
C VAL A 203 14.99 1.90 -9.29
N TYR A 204 14.67 3.02 -8.66
CA TYR A 204 15.66 3.99 -8.18
C TYR A 204 15.75 3.93 -6.66
N MET A 205 16.91 3.58 -6.12
CA MET A 205 17.10 3.25 -4.71
C MET A 205 18.17 4.14 -4.07
N THR A 206 17.81 4.80 -2.96
CA THR A 206 18.74 5.59 -2.12
C THR A 206 18.94 4.98 -0.73
N GLY A 207 18.20 3.93 -0.39
CA GLY A 207 18.26 3.21 0.89
C GLY A 207 17.26 2.06 0.95
N GLY A 208 17.25 1.30 2.05
CA GLY A 208 16.40 0.10 2.23
C GLY A 208 17.05 -1.18 1.70
N LYS A 209 16.24 -2.22 1.46
CA LYS A 209 16.69 -3.52 0.96
C LYS A 209 15.80 -4.05 -0.17
N ILE A 210 16.41 -4.57 -1.22
CA ILE A 210 15.74 -5.40 -2.24
C ILE A 210 16.28 -6.81 -2.06
N VAL A 211 15.40 -7.78 -1.83
CA VAL A 211 15.78 -9.15 -1.44
C VAL A 211 15.05 -10.18 -2.30
N ASN A 212 15.74 -11.14 -2.91
CA ASN A 212 15.11 -12.22 -3.69
C ASN A 212 14.17 -11.71 -4.80
N CYS A 213 14.52 -10.59 -5.44
CA CYS A 213 13.72 -10.01 -6.51
C CYS A 213 14.29 -10.35 -7.88
N VAL A 214 13.41 -10.59 -8.85
CA VAL A 214 13.79 -10.81 -10.25
C VAL A 214 13.62 -9.51 -11.02
N MET A 215 14.69 -9.04 -11.64
CA MET A 215 14.73 -7.83 -12.47
C MET A 215 15.01 -8.25 -13.92
N THR A 216 14.02 -8.17 -14.80
CA THR A 216 14.17 -8.61 -16.21
C THR A 216 13.53 -7.63 -17.17
N ASN A 217 14.05 -7.48 -18.39
CA ASN A 217 13.44 -6.65 -19.45
C ASN A 217 13.08 -5.22 -19.02
N ASN A 218 13.88 -4.60 -18.14
CA ASN A 218 13.66 -3.22 -17.70
C ASN A 218 14.63 -2.27 -18.43
N ASN A 219 14.13 -1.10 -18.79
CA ASN A 219 14.81 -0.17 -19.71
C ASN A 219 15.14 1.15 -19.01
N ALA A 220 16.40 1.52 -19.01
CA ALA A 220 16.85 2.84 -18.62
C ALA A 220 17.16 3.70 -19.86
N TYR A 221 16.97 5.02 -19.79
CA TYR A 221 17.34 5.95 -20.86
C TYR A 221 18.49 6.84 -20.40
N ASN A 222 19.58 6.96 -21.17
CA ASN A 222 20.76 7.75 -20.79
C ASN A 222 21.03 8.95 -21.73
N GLY A 223 20.00 9.43 -22.43
CA GLY A 223 20.12 10.51 -23.43
C GLY A 223 20.67 10.07 -24.79
N SER A 224 21.37 8.93 -24.88
CA SER A 224 21.86 8.35 -26.15
C SER A 224 21.00 7.18 -26.67
N GLY A 225 20.05 6.70 -25.87
CA GLY A 225 19.14 5.62 -26.24
C GLY A 225 18.62 4.84 -25.04
N VAL A 226 17.98 3.71 -25.32
CA VAL A 226 17.58 2.71 -24.33
C VAL A 226 18.77 1.82 -23.99
N VAL A 227 19.05 1.66 -22.70
CA VAL A 227 20.01 0.68 -22.17
C VAL A 227 19.30 -0.26 -21.20
N ALA A 228 19.83 -1.47 -21.02
CA ALA A 228 19.34 -2.36 -19.98
C ALA A 228 19.55 -1.71 -18.60
N GLY A 229 18.51 -1.66 -17.78
CA GLY A 229 18.59 -1.06 -16.45
C GLY A 229 17.47 -1.53 -15.54
N GLY A 230 17.78 -2.41 -14.59
CA GLY A 230 16.85 -2.83 -13.55
C GLY A 230 16.83 -1.83 -12.39
N VAL A 231 17.93 -1.78 -11.65
CA VAL A 231 18.06 -0.96 -10.43
C VAL A 231 19.18 0.05 -10.62
N LEU A 232 18.90 1.33 -10.33
CA LEU A 232 19.93 2.31 -10.04
C LEU A 232 20.00 2.52 -8.53
N MET A 233 21.13 2.14 -7.92
CA MET A 233 21.34 2.19 -6.47
C MET A 233 22.40 3.24 -6.11
N THR A 234 22.03 4.18 -5.25
CA THR A 234 22.93 5.19 -4.64
C THR A 234 23.10 4.99 -3.13
N GLY A 235 22.35 4.05 -2.55
CA GLY A 235 22.45 3.60 -1.15
C GLY A 235 21.51 2.43 -0.90
N GLY A 236 21.71 1.68 0.19
CA GLY A 236 20.91 0.49 0.53
C GLY A 236 21.61 -0.83 0.19
N GLN A 237 20.81 -1.91 0.11
CA GLN A 237 21.31 -3.28 -0.14
C GLN A 237 20.47 -4.00 -1.21
N LEU A 238 21.15 -4.70 -2.12
CA LEU A 238 20.57 -5.67 -3.04
C LEU A 238 21.06 -7.06 -2.63
N LEU A 239 20.15 -7.95 -2.28
CA LEU A 239 20.41 -9.28 -1.70
C LEU A 239 19.69 -10.39 -2.46
#